data_AF-A0A849FLQ6-F1
#
_entry.id   AF-A0A849FLQ6-F1
#
_cell.length_a   1.000
_cell.length_b   1.000
_cell.length_c   1.000
_cell.angle_alpha   90.00
_cell.angle_beta   90.00
_cell.angle_gamma   90.00
#
_symmetry.space_group_name_H-M   'P 1'
#
loop_
_entity.id
_entity.type
_entity.pdbx_description
1 polymer ?
#
loop_
_entity_poly.entity_id
_entity_poly.type
_entity_poly.pdbx_seq_one_letter_code
_entity_poly.pdbx_strand_id
1 'polypeptide(L)'
;YLFDYVENGGNLVIQYNTAGRWSAQFDDIAPYPLKLSRDRVTDENSSVQIIAKDHELVNYPNKIKLSDFDGWVQERGLYFPNEWDDKFTPILTMRDADESEKAGSLLIAPYGKGNYIYTGLSFFRELPAGVSGAYKLFANMLSVGKENVEEETNIKG
;
A
#
# COMPACT_ATOMS: atom_id res chain seq x y z
N TYR A 1 -1.34 -7.10 20.07
CA TYR A 1 0.07 -6.85 19.72
C TYR A 1 0.25 -5.99 18.46
N LEU A 2 -0.20 -6.43 17.27
CA LEU A 2 0.00 -5.65 16.04
C LEU A 2 -0.85 -4.39 16.00
N PHE A 3 -2.15 -4.47 16.33
CA PHE A 3 -2.99 -3.27 16.37
C PHE A 3 -2.61 -2.34 17.53
N ASP A 4 -2.16 -2.86 18.67
CA ASP A 4 -1.59 -2.02 19.73
C ASP A 4 -0.35 -1.25 19.25
N TYR A 5 0.51 -1.86 18.41
CA TYR A 5 1.65 -1.16 17.81
C TYR A 5 1.18 0.00 16.92
N VAL A 6 0.15 -0.23 16.09
CA VAL A 6 -0.44 0.82 15.26
C VAL A 6 -1.08 1.91 16.12
N GLU A 7 -1.86 1.52 17.12
CA GLU A 7 -2.55 2.46 18.02
C GLU A 7 -1.56 3.39 18.74
N ASN A 8 -0.36 2.89 19.04
CA ASN A 8 0.73 3.65 19.66
C ASN A 8 1.61 4.45 18.68
N GLY A 9 1.26 4.53 17.40
CA GLY A 9 1.98 5.37 16.41
C GLY A 9 2.79 4.60 15.38
N GLY A 10 2.70 3.27 15.36
CA GLY A 10 3.36 2.42 14.38
C GLY A 10 2.69 2.44 13.01
N ASN A 11 3.48 2.20 11.96
CA ASN A 11 2.96 1.91 10.62
C ASN A 11 3.00 0.40 10.39
N LEU A 12 1.83 -0.23 10.23
CA LEU A 12 1.72 -1.66 9.92
C LEU A 12 1.42 -1.82 8.43
N VAL A 13 2.36 -2.41 7.69
CA VAL A 13 2.20 -2.73 6.26
C VAL A 13 1.90 -4.22 6.12
N ILE A 14 0.70 -4.53 5.66
CA ILE A 14 0.26 -5.88 5.31
C ILE A 14 0.38 -6.07 3.79
N GLN A 15 1.08 -7.14 3.39
CA GLN A 15 1.44 -7.40 2.00
C GLN A 15 0.99 -8.81 1.57
N TYR A 16 0.56 -8.92 0.32
CA TYR A 16 0.44 -10.17 -0.43
C TYR A 16 -0.38 -11.28 0.28
N ASN A 17 -1.66 -10.98 0.53
CA ASN A 17 -2.62 -11.98 1.01
C ASN A 17 -3.38 -12.61 -0.16
N THR A 18 -3.69 -13.90 -0.08
CA THR A 18 -4.33 -14.63 -1.19
C THR A 18 -5.82 -14.84 -0.94
N ALA A 19 -6.67 -14.48 -1.91
CA ALA A 19 -8.09 -14.83 -1.86
C ALA A 19 -8.28 -16.29 -2.32
N GLY A 20 -8.44 -17.22 -1.38
CA GLY A 20 -8.54 -18.65 -1.67
C GLY A 20 -8.98 -19.48 -0.47
N ARG A 21 -8.54 -20.75 -0.39
CA ARG A 21 -8.90 -21.69 0.71
C ARG A 21 -8.57 -21.18 2.12
N TRP A 22 -7.77 -20.12 2.21
CA TRP A 22 -7.27 -19.52 3.44
C TRP A 22 -7.95 -18.17 3.73
N SER A 23 -8.99 -17.80 2.98
CA SER A 23 -9.69 -16.50 3.13
C SER A 23 -10.24 -16.27 4.53
N ALA A 24 -10.72 -17.33 5.19
CA ALA A 24 -11.20 -17.26 6.58
C ALA A 24 -10.08 -16.95 7.60
N GLN A 25 -8.81 -17.12 7.24
CA GLN A 25 -7.70 -16.67 8.10
C GLN A 25 -7.48 -15.15 8.01
N PHE A 26 -8.21 -14.48 7.13
CA PHE A 26 -8.13 -13.05 6.91
C PHE A 26 -9.33 -12.27 7.46
N ASP A 27 -10.23 -12.92 8.22
CA ASP A 27 -11.42 -12.26 8.77
C ASP A 27 -11.11 -11.17 9.83
N ASP A 28 -9.85 -11.05 10.29
CA ASP A 28 -9.40 -10.03 11.26
C ASP A 28 -8.02 -9.43 10.92
N ILE A 29 -7.61 -9.43 9.63
CA ILE A 29 -6.27 -8.87 9.29
C ILE A 29 -6.17 -7.37 9.41
N ALA A 30 -7.31 -6.68 9.47
CA ALA A 30 -7.40 -5.23 9.46
C ALA A 30 -8.20 -4.74 10.67
N PRO A 31 -7.91 -3.53 11.19
CA PRO A 31 -8.65 -2.94 12.30
C PRO A 31 -10.08 -2.52 11.91
N TYR A 32 -10.38 -2.47 10.61
CA TYR A 32 -11.68 -2.13 10.04
C TYR A 32 -12.04 -3.15 8.94
N PRO A 33 -13.34 -3.31 8.60
CA PRO A 33 -13.78 -4.22 7.55
C PRO A 33 -12.98 -4.06 6.25
N LEU A 34 -12.39 -5.16 5.78
CA LEU A 34 -11.59 -5.26 4.57
C LEU A 34 -11.78 -6.64 3.97
N LYS A 35 -12.25 -6.73 2.73
CA LYS A 35 -12.54 -8.01 2.08
C LYS A 35 -11.68 -8.21 0.84
N LEU A 36 -10.82 -9.22 0.90
CA LEU A 36 -10.02 -9.66 -0.24
C LEU A 36 -10.91 -10.23 -1.34
N SER A 37 -10.51 -9.96 -2.58
CA SER A 37 -11.15 -10.51 -3.77
C SER A 37 -10.12 -11.20 -4.67
N ARG A 38 -10.59 -11.72 -5.80
CA ARG A 38 -9.70 -12.30 -6.83
C ARG A 38 -9.18 -11.26 -7.81
N ASP A 39 -9.56 -10.00 -7.64
CA ASP A 39 -9.16 -8.87 -8.48
C ASP A 39 -7.64 -8.77 -8.53
N ARG A 40 -7.14 -8.50 -9.72
CA ARG A 40 -5.72 -8.47 -10.05
C ARG A 40 -5.49 -7.56 -11.26
N VAL A 41 -4.24 -7.14 -11.41
CA VAL A 41 -3.75 -6.48 -12.62
C VAL A 41 -2.46 -7.20 -12.99
N THR A 42 -2.56 -7.99 -14.04
CA THR A 42 -1.59 -9.01 -14.44
C THR A 42 -0.68 -8.58 -15.59
N ASP A 43 -1.01 -7.51 -16.31
CA ASP A 43 -0.09 -6.89 -17.25
C ASP A 43 0.79 -5.88 -16.50
N GLU A 44 2.11 -6.08 -16.52
CA GLU A 44 3.09 -5.18 -15.91
C GLU A 44 3.12 -3.78 -16.53
N ASN A 45 2.55 -3.60 -17.73
CA ASN A 45 2.44 -2.31 -18.42
C ASN A 45 1.09 -1.62 -18.20
N SER A 46 0.18 -2.24 -17.43
CA SER A 46 -1.13 -1.67 -17.13
C SER A 46 -1.01 -0.29 -16.51
N SER A 47 -1.87 0.62 -16.98
CA SER A 47 -1.84 2.02 -16.57
C SER A 47 -2.19 2.17 -15.09
N VAL A 48 -1.36 2.90 -14.36
CA VAL A 48 -1.61 3.27 -12.97
C VAL A 48 -2.03 4.73 -12.90
N GLN A 49 -3.03 5.05 -12.08
CA GLN A 49 -3.42 6.41 -11.75
C GLN A 49 -3.27 6.64 -10.24
N ILE A 50 -2.72 7.80 -9.88
CA ILE A 50 -2.65 8.26 -8.49
C ILE A 50 -3.93 9.05 -8.22
N ILE A 51 -4.81 8.50 -7.40
CA ILE A 51 -6.11 9.11 -7.08
C ILE A 51 -6.03 9.97 -5.81
N ALA A 52 -5.20 9.61 -4.84
CA ALA A 52 -4.94 10.40 -3.64
C ALA A 52 -3.69 11.28 -3.81
N LYS A 53 -3.77 12.27 -4.71
CA LYS A 53 -2.61 13.06 -5.18
C LYS A 53 -1.87 13.84 -4.09
N ASP A 54 -2.58 14.28 -3.06
CA ASP A 54 -2.03 15.08 -1.97
C ASP A 54 -1.64 14.23 -0.75
N HIS A 55 -1.77 12.90 -0.84
CA HIS A 55 -1.51 12.01 0.29
C HIS A 55 0.00 11.80 0.53
N GLU A 56 0.41 11.66 1.79
CA GLU A 56 1.82 11.51 2.20
C GLU A 56 2.48 10.30 1.51
N LEU A 57 1.78 9.17 1.40
CA LEU A 57 2.23 7.98 0.65
C LEU A 57 2.77 8.23 -0.76
N VAL A 58 2.35 9.30 -1.43
CA VAL A 58 2.84 9.65 -2.78
C VAL A 58 3.69 10.93 -2.81
N ASN A 59 3.89 11.59 -1.66
CA ASN A 59 4.62 12.85 -1.59
C ASN A 59 5.81 12.85 -0.63
N TYR A 60 5.91 11.92 0.33
CA TYR A 60 6.99 11.91 1.33
C TYR A 60 7.47 10.49 1.72
N PRO A 61 8.78 10.27 1.90
CA PRO A 61 9.89 11.19 1.62
C PRO A 61 10.20 11.33 0.12
N ASN A 62 9.59 10.50 -0.72
CA ASN A 62 9.77 10.54 -2.17
C ASN A 62 8.47 10.98 -2.85
N LYS A 63 8.56 11.94 -3.76
CA LYS A 63 7.44 12.25 -4.64
C LYS A 63 7.30 11.16 -5.71
N ILE A 64 6.17 10.45 -5.69
CA ILE A 64 5.83 9.39 -6.64
C ILE A 64 5.25 10.02 -7.91
N LYS A 65 5.78 9.59 -9.06
CA LYS A 65 5.35 9.98 -10.40
C LYS A 65 4.84 8.75 -11.14
N LEU A 66 4.10 8.96 -12.23
CA LEU A 66 3.64 7.84 -13.07
C LEU A 66 4.80 7.01 -13.62
N SER A 67 5.95 7.63 -13.90
CA SER A 67 7.16 6.93 -14.35
C SER A 67 7.80 6.02 -13.29
N ASP A 68 7.43 6.16 -12.01
CA ASP A 68 7.86 5.21 -10.96
C ASP A 68 7.15 3.85 -11.09
N PHE A 69 6.15 3.75 -11.96
CA PHE A 69 5.53 2.50 -12.36
C PHE A 69 6.15 1.91 -13.65
N ASP A 70 7.17 2.54 -14.24
CA ASP A 70 7.86 1.98 -15.41
C ASP A 70 8.82 0.87 -15.01
N GLY A 71 9.00 -0.12 -15.89
CA GLY A 71 9.97 -1.21 -15.69
C GLY A 71 9.60 -2.24 -14.62
N TRP A 72 8.34 -2.26 -14.18
CA TRP A 72 7.82 -3.34 -13.33
C TRP A 72 7.82 -4.67 -14.07
N VAL A 73 7.89 -5.79 -13.34
CA VAL A 73 8.03 -7.12 -13.93
C VAL A 73 6.84 -8.03 -13.62
N GLN A 74 6.36 -8.72 -14.66
CA GLN A 74 5.28 -9.72 -14.61
C GLN A 74 3.87 -9.21 -14.25
N GLU A 75 3.63 -8.58 -13.10
CA GLU A 75 2.27 -8.15 -12.73
C GLU A 75 2.27 -6.96 -11.77
N ARG A 76 1.28 -6.05 -11.88
CA ARG A 76 1.15 -4.92 -10.94
C ARG A 76 0.78 -5.36 -9.54
N GLY A 77 -0.11 -6.35 -9.43
CA GLY A 77 -0.56 -6.84 -8.15
C GLY A 77 -1.72 -7.81 -8.23
N LEU A 78 -1.92 -8.52 -7.12
CA LEU A 78 -2.86 -9.62 -7.02
C LEU A 78 -3.73 -9.50 -5.77
N TYR A 79 -4.93 -10.08 -5.89
CA TYR A 79 -5.89 -10.25 -4.78
C TYR A 79 -6.26 -8.94 -4.09
N PHE A 80 -6.55 -7.92 -4.90
CA PHE A 80 -6.97 -6.63 -4.37
C PHE A 80 -8.29 -6.76 -3.60
N PRO A 81 -8.41 -6.15 -2.42
CA PRO A 81 -9.70 -5.88 -1.84
C PRO A 81 -10.59 -5.15 -2.84
N ASN A 82 -11.89 -5.44 -2.79
CA ASN A 82 -12.90 -4.74 -3.59
C ASN A 82 -14.06 -4.20 -2.74
N GLU A 83 -14.08 -4.53 -1.45
CA GLU A 83 -14.99 -3.98 -0.44
C GLU A 83 -14.16 -3.63 0.80
N TRP A 84 -14.35 -2.43 1.34
CA TRP A 84 -13.66 -1.94 2.54
C TRP A 84 -14.45 -0.83 3.23
N ASP A 85 -14.13 -0.59 4.51
CA ASP A 85 -14.69 0.48 5.33
C ASP A 85 -14.29 1.89 4.85
N ASP A 86 -15.12 2.90 5.08
CA ASP A 86 -14.90 4.27 4.60
C ASP A 86 -13.67 4.97 5.20
N LYS A 87 -13.11 4.40 6.28
CA LYS A 87 -11.84 4.82 6.86
C LYS A 87 -10.63 4.55 5.98
N PHE A 88 -10.74 3.62 5.02
CA PHE A 88 -9.67 3.34 4.07
C PHE A 88 -9.66 4.36 2.93
N THR A 89 -8.51 5.00 2.77
CA THR A 89 -8.21 5.84 1.62
C THR A 89 -7.50 5.00 0.55
N PRO A 90 -8.10 4.81 -0.64
CA PRO A 90 -7.42 4.20 -1.77
C PRO A 90 -6.46 5.19 -2.42
N ILE A 91 -5.23 4.75 -2.68
CA ILE A 91 -4.15 5.62 -3.16
C ILE A 91 -3.97 5.55 -4.67
N LEU A 92 -4.12 4.35 -5.22
CA LEU A 92 -3.89 4.04 -6.63
C LEU A 92 -5.14 3.38 -7.22
N THR A 93 -5.38 3.62 -8.50
CA THR A 93 -6.26 2.77 -9.30
C THR A 93 -5.53 2.27 -10.53
N MET A 94 -5.88 1.07 -10.98
CA MET A 94 -5.27 0.40 -12.14
C MET A 94 -6.24 -0.60 -12.75
N ARG A 95 -6.01 -0.94 -14.02
CA ARG A 95 -6.74 -1.99 -14.74
C ARG A 95 -5.89 -2.58 -15.85
N ASP A 96 -6.12 -3.86 -16.13
CA ASP A 96 -5.72 -4.48 -17.39
C ASP A 96 -6.64 -3.96 -18.52
N ALA A 97 -6.21 -4.18 -19.78
CA ALA A 97 -7.01 -3.82 -20.95
C ALA A 97 -8.40 -4.49 -20.89
N ASP A 98 -9.43 -3.73 -21.23
CA ASP A 98 -10.84 -4.17 -21.24
C ASP A 98 -11.42 -4.61 -19.88
N GLU A 99 -10.71 -4.38 -18.77
CA GLU A 99 -11.20 -4.64 -17.41
C GLU A 99 -11.68 -3.37 -16.68
N SER A 100 -12.43 -3.56 -15.59
CA SER A 100 -12.81 -2.48 -14.68
C SER A 100 -11.62 -1.96 -13.87
N GLU A 101 -11.67 -0.68 -13.52
CA GLU A 101 -10.72 -0.04 -12.59
C GLU A 101 -10.77 -0.70 -11.22
N LYS A 102 -9.59 -0.91 -10.63
CA LYS A 102 -9.40 -1.52 -9.32
C LYS A 102 -8.61 -0.57 -8.44
N ALA A 103 -9.22 -0.13 -7.33
CA ALA A 103 -8.64 0.82 -6.39
C ALA A 103 -8.07 0.19 -5.11
N GLY A 104 -8.17 -1.14 -4.97
CA GLY A 104 -7.75 -1.86 -3.78
C GLY A 104 -6.26 -2.23 -3.72
N SER A 105 -5.45 -1.82 -4.70
CA SER A 105 -4.03 -2.22 -4.76
C SER A 105 -3.20 -1.63 -3.62
N LEU A 106 -3.58 -0.45 -3.12
CA LEU A 106 -2.95 0.24 -1.99
C LEU A 106 -4.00 1.03 -1.22
N LEU A 107 -4.27 0.58 0.01
CA LEU A 107 -5.24 1.17 0.94
C LEU A 107 -4.53 1.57 2.24
N ILE A 108 -4.89 2.72 2.80
CA ILE A 108 -4.41 3.16 4.12
C ILE A 108 -5.58 3.60 4.98
N ALA A 109 -5.57 3.24 6.27
CA ALA A 109 -6.51 3.75 7.25
C ALA A 109 -5.79 4.16 8.54
N PRO A 110 -6.13 5.32 9.14
CA PRO A 110 -5.60 5.70 10.45
C PRO A 110 -6.19 4.80 11.54
N TYR A 111 -5.35 4.40 12.50
CA TYR A 111 -5.79 3.63 13.67
C TYR A 111 -5.01 4.07 14.92
N GLY A 112 -5.72 4.68 15.88
CA GLY A 112 -5.08 5.38 16.99
C GLY A 112 -4.15 6.49 16.50
N LYS A 113 -2.86 6.42 16.88
CA LYS A 113 -1.83 7.40 16.48
C LYS A 113 -1.04 6.98 15.23
N GLY A 114 -1.24 5.76 14.73
CA GLY A 114 -0.49 5.21 13.62
C GLY A 114 -1.37 4.88 12.42
N ASN A 115 -0.82 4.09 11.51
CA ASN A 115 -1.47 3.77 10.24
C ASN A 115 -1.45 2.27 9.95
N TYR A 116 -2.59 1.77 9.48
CA TYR A 116 -2.70 0.47 8.86
C TYR A 116 -2.65 0.64 7.34
N ILE A 117 -1.74 -0.07 6.68
CA ILE A 117 -1.56 -0.03 5.23
C ILE A 117 -1.72 -1.45 4.69
N TYR A 118 -2.66 -1.62 3.77
CA TYR A 118 -2.79 -2.85 2.99
C TYR A 118 -2.27 -2.60 1.57
N THR A 119 -1.46 -3.51 1.05
CA THR A 119 -1.02 -3.48 -0.34
C THR A 119 -1.05 -4.86 -0.99
N GLY A 120 -1.71 -4.94 -2.14
CA GLY A 120 -1.68 -6.09 -3.03
C GLY A 120 -0.64 -5.95 -4.15
N LEU A 121 0.14 -4.87 -4.16
CA LEU A 121 1.20 -4.66 -5.15
C LEU A 121 2.24 -5.78 -5.07
N SER A 122 2.78 -6.18 -6.21
CA SER A 122 3.74 -7.29 -6.33
C SER A 122 5.16 -6.95 -5.87
N PHE A 123 5.30 -6.30 -4.71
CA PHE A 123 6.63 -5.92 -4.17
C PHE A 123 7.59 -7.10 -4.03
N PHE A 124 7.10 -8.31 -3.82
CA PHE A 124 7.90 -9.53 -3.79
C PHE A 124 8.58 -9.86 -5.13
N ARG A 125 8.14 -9.25 -6.24
CA ARG A 125 8.78 -9.30 -7.56
C ARG A 125 9.60 -8.04 -7.83
N GLU A 126 9.00 -6.88 -7.57
CA GLU A 126 9.59 -5.59 -7.95
C GLU A 126 10.82 -5.22 -7.13
N LEU A 127 10.81 -5.52 -5.81
CA LEU A 127 11.96 -5.22 -4.97
C LEU A 127 13.16 -6.09 -5.38
N PRO A 128 13.06 -7.44 -5.49
CA PRO A 128 14.18 -8.24 -5.99
C PRO A 128 14.66 -7.87 -7.40
N ALA A 129 13.76 -7.40 -8.27
CA ALA A 129 14.12 -6.95 -9.62
C ALA A 129 14.80 -5.57 -9.66
N GLY A 130 14.87 -4.85 -8.53
CA GLY A 130 15.58 -3.56 -8.45
C GLY A 130 14.76 -2.37 -8.96
N VAL A 131 13.42 -2.48 -9.02
CA VAL A 131 12.57 -1.43 -9.58
C VAL A 131 12.54 -0.21 -8.64
N SER A 132 13.22 0.87 -9.04
CA SER A 132 13.42 2.06 -8.20
C SER A 132 12.12 2.66 -7.65
N GLY A 133 11.07 2.72 -8.47
CA GLY A 133 9.79 3.28 -8.04
C GLY A 133 9.08 2.44 -6.97
N ALA A 134 9.23 1.11 -7.02
CA ALA A 134 8.73 0.23 -5.96
C ALA A 134 9.42 0.49 -4.62
N TYR A 135 10.74 0.71 -4.63
CA TYR A 135 11.50 1.08 -3.43
C TYR A 135 11.08 2.44 -2.86
N LYS A 136 10.87 3.46 -3.72
CA LYS A 136 10.39 4.78 -3.28
C LYS A 136 9.03 4.67 -2.60
N LEU A 137 8.08 3.98 -3.23
CA LEU A 137 6.74 3.81 -2.67
C LEU A 137 6.78 3.03 -1.36
N PHE A 138 7.60 1.98 -1.27
CA PHE A 138 7.78 1.22 -0.03
C PHE A 138 8.39 2.09 1.08
N ALA A 139 9.40 2.90 0.78
CA ALA A 139 9.98 3.84 1.74
C ALA A 139 8.95 4.85 2.25
N ASN A 140 8.08 5.36 1.37
CA ASN A 140 6.98 6.23 1.77
C ASN A 140 6.02 5.55 2.75
N MET A 141 5.66 4.28 2.52
CA MET A 141 4.83 3.50 3.47
C MET A 141 5.44 3.41 4.88
N LEU A 142 6.75 3.26 4.97
CA LEU A 142 7.45 3.19 6.27
C LEU A 142 7.55 4.55 6.98
N SER A 143 7.45 5.62 6.22
CA SER A 143 7.65 7.00 6.68
C SER A 143 6.37 7.78 6.93
N VAL A 144 5.19 7.22 6.66
CA VAL A 144 3.91 7.90 6.89
C VAL A 144 3.82 8.40 8.35
N GLY A 145 3.34 9.64 8.53
CA GLY A 145 3.25 10.31 9.82
C GLY A 145 4.58 10.84 10.34
N LYS A 146 5.68 10.74 9.58
CA LYS A 146 7.01 11.19 10.00
C LYS A 146 7.50 12.47 9.35
N GLU A 147 6.67 13.12 8.52
CA GLU A 147 7.01 14.42 7.92
C GLU A 147 7.31 15.51 8.97
N ASN A 148 6.67 15.43 10.15
CA ASN A 148 6.76 16.46 11.20
C ASN A 148 7.48 15.97 12.48
N VAL A 149 8.28 14.90 12.42
CA VAL A 149 9.05 14.47 13.60
C VAL A 149 10.17 15.47 13.81
N GLU A 150 10.00 16.37 14.78
CA GLU A 150 11.08 17.24 15.26
C GLU A 150 12.27 16.36 15.67
N GLU A 151 13.42 16.58 15.04
CA GLU A 151 14.66 15.90 15.42
C GLU A 151 15.06 16.37 16.82
N GLU A 152 14.65 15.64 17.87
CA GLU A 152 15.29 15.75 19.18
C GLU A 152 16.70 15.14 19.09
N THR A 153 17.64 15.86 18.46
CA THR A 153 19.06 15.51 18.48
C THR A 153 19.63 15.74 19.87
N ASN A 154 19.45 14.79 20.77
CA ASN A 154 20.26 14.66 21.98
C ASN A 154 21.62 14.03 21.63
N ILE A 155 22.37 14.67 20.72
CA ILE A 155 23.77 14.31 20.48
C ILE A 155 24.58 15.04 21.55
N LYS A 156 24.95 14.32 22.60
CA LYS A 156 25.99 14.78 23.55
C LYS A 156 27.34 14.71 22.83
N GLY A 157 27.91 15.88 22.53
CA GLY A 157 29.32 16.02 22.15
C GLY A 157 30.27 15.76 23.32
#